data_AF-A0A1H0GZP4-F1
#
_entry.id   AF-A0A1H0GZP4-F1
#
_cell.length_a   1.000
_cell.length_b   1.000
_cell.length_c   1.000
_cell.angle_alpha   90.00
_cell.angle_beta   90.00
_cell.angle_gamma   90.00
#
_symmetry.space_group_name_H-M   'P 1'
#
loop_
_entity.id
_entity.type
_entity.pdbx_description
1 polymer ?
#
loop_
_entity_poly.entity_id
_entity_poly.type
_entity_poly.pdbx_seq_one_letter_code
_entity_poly.pdbx_strand_id
1 'polypeptide(L)' 'MKLVEIKHRKNGKEYVKRGAYIYSVKKNGELYAHPVWYEALYGENTQEDVLARLQRLNPKSRYELKK' A
#
# COMPACT_ATOMS: atom_id res chain seq x y z
N MET A 1 2.95 -3.00 -10.90
CA MET A 1 2.25 -4.11 -10.22
C MET A 1 0.76 -3.76 -10.13
N LYS A 2 -0.13 -4.73 -10.37
CA LYS A 2 -1.58 -4.49 -10.21
C LYS A 2 -1.93 -4.35 -8.73
N LEU A 3 -2.94 -3.52 -8.41
CA LEU A 3 -3.47 -3.43 -7.05
C LEU A 3 -3.94 -4.80 -6.53
N VAL A 4 -3.71 -5.02 -5.25
CA VAL A 4 -4.27 -6.16 -4.53
C VAL A 4 -5.73 -5.87 -4.23
N GLU A 5 -6.60 -6.86 -4.42
CA GLU A 5 -8.01 -6.76 -4.07
C GLU A 5 -8.30 -7.54 -2.79
N ILE A 6 -8.95 -6.91 -1.82
CA ILE A 6 -9.43 -7.55 -0.61
C ILE A 6 -10.95 -7.46 -0.59
N LYS A 7 -11.60 -8.62 -0.47
CA LYS A 7 -13.05 -8.71 -0.32
C LYS A 7 -13.41 -8.62 1.15
N HIS A 8 -14.30 -7.69 1.46
CA HIS A 8 -14.87 -7.51 2.79
C HIS A 8 -16.36 -7.81 2.74
N ARG A 9 -16.83 -8.60 3.70
CA ARG A 9 -18.27 -8.84 3.88
C ARG A 9 -18.72 -8.18 5.18
N LYS A 10 -19.70 -7.28 5.09
CA LYS A 10 -20.30 -6.61 6.25
C LYS A 10 -21.80 -6.44 6.03
N ASN A 11 -22.60 -6.81 7.02
CA ASN A 11 -24.06 -6.71 6.98
C ASN A 11 -24.68 -7.33 5.71
N GLY A 12 -24.18 -8.50 5.30
CA GLY A 12 -24.66 -9.21 4.10
C GLY A 12 -24.20 -8.63 2.76
N LYS A 13 -23.50 -7.48 2.73
CA LYS A 13 -22.98 -6.85 1.52
C LYS A 13 -21.48 -7.14 1.34
N GLU A 14 -21.07 -7.42 0.11
CA GLU A 14 -19.66 -7.58 -0.28
C GLU A 14 -19.12 -6.25 -0.84
N TYR A 15 -17.93 -5.86 -0.38
CA TYR A 15 -17.22 -4.69 -0.82
C TYR A 15 -15.80 -5.10 -1.20
N VAL A 16 -15.32 -4.65 -2.35
CA VAL A 16 -13.94 -4.86 -2.78
C VAL A 16 -13.14 -3.61 -2.48
N LYS A 17 -12.08 -3.76 -1.69
CA LYS A 17 -11.06 -2.72 -1.47
C LYS A 17 -9.86 -3.04 -2.34
N ARG A 18 -9.26 -2.02 -2.94
CA ARG A 18 -8.06 -2.14 -3.77
C ARG A 18 -6.91 -1.39 -3.11
N GLY A 19 -5.70 -1.92 -3.15
CA GLY A 19 -4.57 -1.30 -2.48
C GLY A 19 -3.25 -2.00 -2.69
N ALA A 20 -2.28 -1.68 -1.84
CA ALA A 20 -0.94 -2.24 -1.86
C ALA A 20 -0.46 -2.57 -0.45
N TYR A 21 0.34 -3.63 -0.34
CA TYR A 21 1.10 -3.96 0.87
C TYR A 21 2.50 -3.39 0.72
N ILE A 22 2.82 -2.36 1.51
CA ILE A 22 4.04 -1.58 1.38
C ILE A 22 4.90 -1.75 2.64
N TYR A 23 6.19 -2.00 2.45
CA TYR A 23 7.15 -2.09 3.54
C TYR A 23 7.72 -0.71 3.81
N SER A 24 7.77 -0.34 5.09
CA SER A 24 8.60 0.77 5.53
C SER A 24 10.07 0.33 5.55
N VAL A 25 10.97 1.26 5.26
CA VAL A 25 12.42 1.08 5.39
C VAL A 25 12.87 1.78 6.66
N LYS A 26 13.58 1.07 7.52
CA LYS A 26 14.19 1.59 8.75
C LYS A 26 15.33 2.56 8.40
N LYS A 27 15.78 3.35 9.38
CA LYS A 27 16.93 4.25 9.23
C LYS A 27 18.23 3.54 8.89
N ASN A 28 18.38 2.27 9.30
CA ASN A 28 19.54 1.44 8.98
C ASN A 28 19.47 0.80 7.57
N GLY A 29 18.44 1.09 6.78
CA GLY A 29 18.25 0.57 5.43
C GLY A 29 17.53 -0.78 5.35
N GLU A 30 17.24 -1.44 6.48
CA GLU A 30 16.49 -2.69 6.47
C GLU A 30 14.98 -2.46 6.33
N LEU A 31 14.27 -3.42 5.76
CA LEU A 31 12.81 -3.43 5.77
C LEU A 31 12.26 -3.81 7.15
N TYR A 32 11.09 -3.28 7.50
CA TYR A 32 10.30 -3.84 8.59
C TYR A 32 9.82 -5.26 8.25
N ALA A 33 9.59 -6.09 9.26
CA ALA A 33 9.26 -7.51 9.06
C ALA A 33 7.92 -7.74 8.33
N HIS A 34 6.98 -6.82 8.49
CA HIS A 34 5.64 -6.93 7.92
C HIS A 34 5.29 -5.70 7.08
N PRO A 35 4.64 -5.89 5.91
CA PRO A 35 4.12 -4.78 5.15
C PRO A 35 2.85 -4.24 5.80
N VAL A 36 2.56 -2.97 5.52
CA VAL A 36 1.33 -2.30 5.93
C VAL A 36 0.41 -2.16 4.73
N TRP A 37 -0.89 -2.37 4.94
CA TRP A 37 -1.91 -2.17 3.91
C TRP A 37 -2.18 -0.68 3.70
N TYR A 38 -2.11 -0.23 2.46
CA TYR A 38 -2.53 1.09 2.03
C TYR A 38 -3.60 0.96 0.94
N GLU A 39 -4.79 1.50 1.22
CA GLU A 39 -5.87 1.57 0.24
C GLU A 39 -5.51 2.54 -0.89
N ALA A 40 -5.85 2.16 -2.12
CA ALA A 40 -5.74 3.01 -3.29
C ALA A 40 -6.80 4.11 -3.23
N LEU A 41 -6.38 5.34 -3.55
CA LEU A 41 -7.22 6.53 -3.54
C LEU A 41 -7.31 7.12 -4.96
N TYR A 42 -8.45 7.73 -5.28
CA TYR A 42 -8.69 8.60 -6.44
C TYR A 42 -7.69 8.50 -7.61
N GLY A 43 -7.93 7.57 -8.55
CA GLY A 43 -7.16 7.46 -9.79
C GLY A 43 -5.86 6.64 -9.67
N GLU A 44 -5.53 6.13 -8.49
CA GLU A 44 -4.45 5.14 -8.33
C GLU A 44 -4.90 3.79 -8.91
N ASN A 45 -4.15 3.29 -9.90
CA ASN A 45 -4.47 2.05 -10.61
C ASN A 45 -3.41 0.96 -10.41
N THR A 46 -2.25 1.34 -9.86
CA THR A 46 -1.11 0.46 -9.62
C THR A 46 -0.60 0.59 -8.19
N GLN A 47 0.13 -0.44 -7.73
CA GLN A 47 0.75 -0.36 -6.40
C GLN A 47 1.83 0.74 -6.36
N GLU A 48 2.47 1.02 -7.49
CA GLU A 48 3.46 2.08 -7.65
C GLU A 48 2.83 3.46 -7.46
N ASP A 49 1.59 3.69 -7.90
CA ASP A 49 0.89 4.96 -7.66
C ASP A 49 0.68 5.17 -6.14
N VAL A 50 0.25 4.13 -5.44
CA VAL A 50 0.06 4.15 -3.97
C VAL A 50 1.39 4.43 -3.26
N LEU A 51 2.48 3.79 -3.70
CA LEU A 51 3.83 4.02 -3.20
C LEU A 51 4.27 5.47 -3.44
N ALA A 52 4.07 5.99 -4.66
CA ALA A 52 4.45 7.35 -5.03
C ALA A 52 3.72 8.39 -4.18
N ARG A 53 2.41 8.21 -3.94
CA ARG A 53 1.68 9.05 -2.98
C ARG A 53 2.28 8.96 -1.59
N LEU A 54 2.55 7.75 -1.10
CA LEU A 54 3.07 7.55 0.26
C LEU A 54 4.43 8.23 0.46
N GLN A 55 5.34 8.10 -0.52
CA GLN A 55 6.64 8.77 -0.52
C GLN A 55 6.49 10.29 -0.60
N ARG A 56 5.60 10.81 -1.47
CA ARG A 56 5.34 12.25 -1.59
C ARG A 56 4.82 12.87 -0.30
N LEU A 57 3.92 12.18 0.41
CA LEU A 57 3.34 12.68 1.66
C LEU A 57 4.30 12.55 2.86
N ASN A 58 5.31 11.69 2.76
CA ASN A 58 6.23 11.37 3.87
C ASN A 58 7.70 11.45 3.40
N PRO A 59 8.21 12.63 3.02
CA PRO A 59 9.53 12.79 2.38
C PRO A 59 10.72 12.38 3.27
N LYS A 60 10.53 12.29 4.59
CA LYS A 60 11.55 11.83 5.54
C LYS A 60 11.57 10.32 5.75
N SER A 61 10.63 9.60 5.14
CA SER A 61 10.48 8.15 5.27
C SER A 61 10.77 7.48 3.93
N ARG A 62 11.22 6.24 3.98
CA ARG A 62 11.47 5.41 2.80
C ARG A 62 10.53 4.22 2.83
N TYR A 63 10.03 3.85 1.66
CA TYR A 63 9.06 2.80 1.48
C TYR A 63 9.39 1.99 0.23
N GLU A 64 9.10 0.69 0.27
CA GLU A 64 9.35 -0.22 -0.82
C GLU A 64 8.17 -1.18 -1.04
N LEU A 65 7.95 -1.53 -2.32
CA LEU A 65 7.10 -2.63 -2.73
C LEU A 65 7.96 -3.89 -2.79
N LYS A 66 7.49 -4.99 -2.19
CA LYS A 66 8.15 -6.28 -2.35
C LYS A 66 7.81 -6.83 -3.73
N LYS A 67 8.83 -6.99 -4.57
CA LYS A 67 8.73 -7.56 -5.93
C LYS A 67 8.27 -9.02 -5.90
#